data_AF-A0A925NUM8-F1
#
_entry.id   AF-A0A925NUM8-F1
#
_cell.length_a   1.000
_cell.length_b   1.000
_cell.length_c   1.000
_cell.angle_alpha   90.00
_cell.angle_beta   90.00
_cell.angle_gamma   90.00
#
_symmetry.space_group_name_H-M   'P 1'
#
loop_
_entity.id
_entity.type
_entity.pdbx_description
1 polymer ?
#
loop_
_entity_poly.entity_id
_entity_poly.type
_entity_poly.pdbx_seq_one_letter_code
_entity_poly.pdbx_strand_id
1 'polypeptide(L)'
;MRNYPRTSSRRFGFTLIELLVVISIIGILAGMLLPALAKAKVRAQIATAKTEIKAIESAISQYRADYSRFPGSTQAVNSLIPAICPDFTYGSYTNDGSGNAMVGRKGPVDRVGNILNTGLIQRNNSDLMAILMNLQKFPNGGLTINESSRLNPRNSKYLEAKMQQDAGSPGVGADLVYRDPWGNPYIITIDYSYDERCRDGFYRTRVVSQIPVPPNPVLDGRGLNGLNSSTGGGVAEDFEGGYPVMIWSFGPDGKVDSNLKANLGVNTDNVLSWKP
;
A
#
# COMPACT_ATOMS: atom_id res chain seq x y z
N MET A 1 -62.73 -18.77 61.64
CA MET A 1 -61.84 -18.72 60.46
C MET A 1 -61.43 -17.27 60.24
N ARG A 2 -60.13 -16.95 60.29
CA ARG A 2 -59.60 -15.57 60.25
C ARG A 2 -59.12 -15.28 58.82
N ASN A 3 -59.79 -14.37 58.11
CA ASN A 3 -59.43 -13.98 56.74
C ASN A 3 -58.23 -13.03 56.78
N TYR A 4 -57.10 -13.44 56.19
CA TYR A 4 -55.97 -12.55 55.95
C TYR A 4 -56.26 -11.72 54.69
N PRO A 5 -56.18 -10.37 54.75
CA PRO A 5 -56.37 -9.54 53.58
C PRO A 5 -55.27 -9.85 52.56
N ARG A 6 -55.66 -10.27 51.35
CA ARG A 6 -54.74 -10.42 50.22
C ARG A 6 -54.23 -9.03 49.84
N THR A 7 -52.97 -8.74 50.13
CA THR A 7 -52.29 -7.55 49.64
C THR A 7 -52.21 -7.63 48.12
N SER A 8 -52.98 -6.80 47.43
CA SER A 8 -52.90 -6.59 45.99
C SER A 8 -51.50 -6.07 45.64
N SER A 9 -50.66 -6.92 45.04
CA SER A 9 -49.40 -6.48 44.45
C SER A 9 -49.75 -5.63 43.24
N ARG A 10 -49.63 -4.30 43.36
CA ARG A 10 -49.75 -3.39 42.21
C ARG A 10 -48.71 -3.81 41.17
N ARG A 11 -49.17 -4.34 40.04
CA ARG A 11 -48.30 -4.52 38.87
C ARG A 11 -48.04 -3.13 38.30
N PHE A 12 -46.81 -2.66 38.40
CA PHE A 12 -46.37 -1.47 37.68
C PHE A 12 -46.36 -1.80 36.19
N GLY A 13 -47.20 -1.11 35.42
CA GLY A 13 -47.25 -1.24 33.97
C GLY A 13 -46.15 -0.40 33.34
N PHE A 14 -45.44 -0.97 32.38
CA PHE A 14 -44.40 -0.28 31.61
C PHE A 14 -45.06 0.74 30.67
N THR A 15 -44.63 1.99 30.72
CA THR A 15 -45.20 3.08 29.94
C THR A 15 -44.43 3.29 28.64
N LEU A 16 -45.12 3.79 27.61
CA LEU A 16 -44.47 4.16 26.34
C LEU A 16 -43.40 5.24 26.52
N ILE A 17 -43.57 6.13 27.51
CA ILE A 17 -42.59 7.19 27.79
C ILE A 17 -41.32 6.63 28.42
N GLU A 18 -41.41 5.62 29.30
CA GLU A 18 -40.24 4.94 29.86
C GLU A 18 -39.44 4.24 28.76
N LEU A 19 -40.12 3.57 27.82
CA LEU A 19 -39.45 2.99 26.65
C LEU A 19 -38.76 4.07 25.79
N LEU A 20 -39.46 5.17 25.55
CA LEU A 20 -38.99 6.26 24.67
C LEU A 20 -37.74 6.95 25.22
N VAL A 21 -37.67 7.17 26.53
CA VAL A 21 -36.49 7.74 27.20
C VAL A 21 -35.30 6.77 27.13
N VAL A 22 -35.53 5.46 27.27
CA VAL A 22 -34.45 4.47 27.20
C VAL A 22 -33.83 4.40 25.81
N ILE A 23 -34.66 4.30 24.77
CA ILE A 23 -34.14 4.26 23.39
C ILE A 23 -33.48 5.58 22.98
N SER A 24 -33.93 6.72 23.53
CA SER A 24 -33.29 8.01 23.24
C SER A 24 -31.91 8.12 23.89
N ILE A 25 -31.74 7.65 25.13
CA ILE A 25 -30.43 7.58 25.80
C ILE A 25 -29.49 6.62 25.04
N ILE A 26 -29.97 5.42 24.66
CA ILE A 26 -29.19 4.47 23.85
C ILE A 26 -28.78 5.12 22.51
N GLY A 27 -29.69 5.83 21.85
CA GLY A 27 -29.42 6.54 20.60
C GLY A 27 -28.34 7.60 20.73
N ILE A 28 -28.35 8.39 21.81
CA ILE A 28 -27.32 9.41 22.09
C ILE A 28 -25.96 8.73 22.33
N LEU A 29 -25.93 7.70 23.19
CA LEU A 29 -24.70 6.98 23.51
C LEU A 29 -24.10 6.28 22.28
N ALA A 30 -24.93 5.60 21.48
CA ALA A 30 -24.51 4.97 20.24
C ALA A 30 -24.02 6.01 19.21
N GLY A 31 -24.72 7.14 19.09
CA GLY A 31 -24.35 8.23 18.18
C GLY A 31 -22.96 8.81 18.45
N MET A 32 -22.55 8.90 19.72
CA MET A 32 -21.20 9.34 20.10
C MET A 32 -20.12 8.28 19.81
N LEU A 33 -20.46 6.99 19.77
CA LEU A 33 -19.51 5.89 19.64
C LEU A 33 -19.08 5.63 18.18
N LEU A 34 -19.99 5.81 17.21
CA LEU A 34 -19.73 5.50 15.80
C LEU A 34 -18.53 6.27 15.18
N PRO A 35 -18.36 7.59 15.39
CA PRO A 35 -17.22 8.33 14.84
C PRO A 35 -15.88 7.88 15.44
N ALA A 36 -15.87 7.53 16.73
CA ALA A 36 -14.69 7.03 17.41
C ALA A 36 -14.27 5.65 16.85
N LEU A 37 -15.24 4.76 16.64
CA LEU A 37 -15.01 3.44 16.06
C LEU A 37 -14.49 3.53 14.62
N ALA A 38 -15.05 4.42 13.80
CA ALA A 38 -14.58 4.63 12.43
C ALA A 38 -13.11 5.08 12.39
N LYS A 39 -12.73 6.05 13.23
CA LYS A 39 -11.33 6.49 13.37
C LYS A 39 -10.41 5.38 13.87
N ALA A 40 -10.87 4.57 14.83
CA ALA A 40 -10.10 3.44 15.35
C ALA A 40 -9.86 2.37 14.26
N LYS A 41 -10.88 2.07 13.44
CA LYS A 41 -10.75 1.15 12.31
C LYS A 41 -9.70 1.62 11.30
N VAL A 42 -9.73 2.90 10.91
CA VAL A 42 -8.74 3.46 9.97
C VAL A 42 -7.33 3.39 10.55
N ARG A 43 -7.15 3.72 11.84
CA ARG A 43 -5.83 3.59 12.52
C ARG A 43 -5.34 2.15 12.55
N ALA A 44 -6.22 1.19 12.80
CA ALA A 44 -5.88 -0.23 12.77
C ALA A 44 -5.46 -0.67 11.36
N GLN A 45 -6.16 -0.24 10.31
CA GLN A 45 -5.78 -0.50 8.93
C GLN A 45 -4.41 0.09 8.58
N ILE A 46 -4.12 1.34 8.97
CA ILE A 46 -2.79 1.94 8.78
C ILE A 46 -1.70 1.13 9.50
N ALA A 47 -1.96 0.67 10.72
CA ALA A 47 -1.02 -0.16 11.47
C ALA A 47 -0.78 -1.53 10.79
N THR A 48 -1.83 -2.14 10.25
CA THR A 48 -1.72 -3.35 9.42
C THR A 48 -0.86 -3.07 8.19
N ALA A 49 -1.15 -2.00 7.45
CA ALA A 49 -0.40 -1.66 6.24
C ALA A 49 1.10 -1.48 6.50
N LYS A 50 1.45 -0.77 7.59
CA LYS A 50 2.85 -0.62 8.03
C LYS A 50 3.51 -1.96 8.39
N THR A 51 2.75 -2.89 8.97
CA THR A 51 3.25 -4.22 9.33
C THR A 51 3.49 -5.07 8.09
N GLU A 52 2.57 -5.04 7.14
CA GLU A 52 2.69 -5.75 5.85
C GLU A 52 3.85 -5.20 5.02
N ILE A 53 3.99 -3.87 4.95
CA ILE A 53 5.15 -3.20 4.32
C ILE A 53 6.47 -3.73 4.87
N LYS A 54 6.62 -3.75 6.20
CA LYS A 54 7.84 -4.27 6.86
C LYS A 54 8.07 -5.75 6.56
N ALA A 55 7.01 -6.55 6.46
CA ALA A 55 7.11 -7.96 6.11
C ALA A 55 7.62 -8.14 4.67
N ILE A 56 7.14 -7.32 3.72
CA ILE A 56 7.61 -7.35 2.33
C ILE A 56 9.07 -6.89 2.25
N GLU A 57 9.46 -5.80 2.92
CA GLU A 57 10.85 -5.32 2.96
C GLU A 57 11.81 -6.38 3.52
N SER A 58 11.41 -7.02 4.63
CA SER A 58 12.17 -8.11 5.24
C SER A 58 12.30 -9.30 4.29
N ALA A 59 11.22 -9.69 3.61
CA ALA A 59 11.24 -10.78 2.65
C ALA A 59 12.18 -10.51 1.46
N ILE A 60 12.15 -9.29 0.91
CA ILE A 60 13.06 -8.89 -0.18
C ILE A 60 14.51 -8.90 0.31
N SER A 61 14.77 -8.40 1.53
CA SER A 61 16.11 -8.36 2.12
C SER A 61 16.67 -9.77 2.37
N GLN A 62 15.85 -10.69 2.87
CA GLN A 62 16.23 -12.09 3.08
C GLN A 62 16.50 -12.80 1.76
N TYR A 63 15.65 -12.59 0.74
CA TYR A 63 15.89 -13.12 -0.60
C TYR A 63 17.24 -12.60 -1.17
N ARG A 64 17.49 -11.29 -1.04
CA ARG A 64 18.76 -10.69 -1.48
C ARG A 64 19.95 -11.30 -0.75
N ALA A 65 19.85 -11.53 0.56
CA ALA A 65 20.91 -12.16 1.34
C ALA A 65 21.22 -13.59 0.85
N ASP A 66 20.19 -14.34 0.46
CA ASP A 66 20.35 -15.72 0.01
C ASP A 66 20.88 -15.86 -1.42
N TYR A 67 20.47 -14.96 -2.32
CA TYR A 67 20.77 -15.06 -3.75
C TYR A 67 21.73 -13.99 -4.28
N SER A 68 22.16 -13.05 -3.44
CA SER A 68 23.00 -11.89 -3.82
C SER A 68 22.41 -11.06 -4.97
N ARG A 69 21.08 -11.13 -5.15
CA ARG A 69 20.33 -10.40 -6.17
C ARG A 69 18.92 -10.12 -5.68
N PHE A 70 18.28 -9.09 -6.21
CA PHE A 70 16.89 -8.82 -5.89
C PHE A 70 15.92 -9.80 -6.58
N PRO A 71 14.75 -10.07 -5.97
CA PRO A 71 13.71 -10.88 -6.59
C PRO A 71 13.10 -10.11 -7.76
N GLY A 72 13.11 -10.70 -8.96
CA GLY A 72 12.70 -9.99 -10.16
C GLY A 72 12.62 -10.85 -11.41
N SER A 73 11.89 -10.34 -12.39
CA SER A 73 11.86 -10.91 -13.73
C SER A 73 13.02 -10.37 -14.56
N THR A 74 13.59 -11.20 -15.45
CA THR A 74 14.58 -10.72 -16.42
C THR A 74 14.00 -9.59 -17.28
N GLN A 75 12.70 -9.62 -17.56
CA GLN A 75 12.01 -8.56 -18.28
C GLN A 75 12.05 -7.23 -17.51
N ALA A 76 11.76 -7.23 -16.20
CA ALA A 76 11.83 -6.03 -15.37
C ALA A 76 13.24 -5.42 -15.40
N VAL A 77 14.27 -6.24 -15.19
CA VAL A 77 15.66 -5.79 -15.23
C VAL A 77 16.04 -5.24 -16.62
N ASN A 78 15.66 -5.93 -17.69
CA ASN A 78 15.98 -5.51 -19.07
C ASN A 78 15.22 -4.26 -19.52
N SER A 79 14.18 -3.84 -18.79
CA SER A 79 13.39 -2.66 -19.12
C SER A 79 13.93 -1.37 -18.53
N LEU A 80 14.91 -1.47 -17.64
CA LEU A 80 15.53 -0.34 -16.97
C LEU A 80 16.29 0.52 -17.97
N ILE A 81 16.19 1.83 -17.82
CA ILE A 81 17.05 2.80 -18.49
C ILE A 81 17.90 3.45 -17.39
N PRO A 82 19.14 2.99 -17.14
CA PRO A 82 19.94 3.42 -16.00
C PRO A 82 20.06 4.93 -15.83
N ALA A 83 20.12 5.67 -16.93
CA ALA A 83 20.22 7.14 -16.91
C ALA A 83 18.93 7.88 -16.54
N ILE A 84 17.77 7.21 -16.59
CA ILE A 84 16.46 7.83 -16.39
C ILE A 84 15.70 7.17 -15.23
N CYS A 85 15.56 5.84 -15.24
CA CYS A 85 15.05 5.03 -14.13
C CYS A 85 16.02 3.87 -13.87
N PRO A 86 16.99 4.05 -12.94
CA PRO A 86 17.85 2.94 -12.53
C PRO A 86 17.07 1.80 -11.88
N ASP A 87 15.88 2.10 -11.34
CA ASP A 87 15.08 1.19 -10.52
C ASP A 87 13.73 0.87 -11.14
N PHE A 88 13.14 -0.24 -10.69
CA PHE A 88 11.86 -0.70 -11.19
C PHE A 88 10.78 -0.63 -10.11
N THR A 89 9.64 -0.05 -10.46
CA THR A 89 8.46 0.04 -9.60
C THR A 89 7.37 -0.94 -10.05
N TYR A 90 7.00 -1.83 -9.15
CA TYR A 90 5.88 -2.76 -9.30
C TYR A 90 4.60 -2.15 -8.72
N GLY A 91 3.45 -2.57 -9.26
CA GLY A 91 2.12 -2.26 -8.71
C GLY A 91 1.19 -1.46 -9.64
N SER A 92 1.64 -1.14 -10.85
CA SER A 92 0.89 -0.27 -11.77
C SER A 92 -0.07 -1.00 -12.73
N TYR A 93 0.29 -2.17 -13.28
CA TYR A 93 -0.47 -2.85 -14.36
C TYR A 93 -0.66 -4.34 -14.16
N THR A 94 -1.72 -4.92 -14.73
CA THR A 94 -1.96 -6.37 -14.72
C THR A 94 -0.81 -7.18 -15.36
N ASN A 95 -0.65 -8.45 -14.96
CA ASN A 95 0.48 -9.31 -15.38
C ASN A 95 0.43 -9.79 -16.82
N ASP A 96 -0.69 -9.58 -17.48
CA ASP A 96 -0.97 -10.02 -18.83
C ASP A 96 -0.45 -9.03 -19.89
N GLY A 97 0.18 -7.92 -19.46
CA GLY A 97 0.64 -6.88 -20.39
C GLY A 97 -0.51 -6.18 -21.13
N SER A 98 -1.75 -6.38 -20.70
CA SER A 98 -2.95 -5.85 -21.36
C SER A 98 -3.06 -4.32 -21.29
N GLY A 99 -2.15 -3.65 -20.57
CA GLY A 99 -2.22 -2.20 -20.37
C GLY A 99 -3.43 -1.79 -19.52
N ASN A 100 -4.00 -2.72 -18.74
CA ASN A 100 -5.00 -2.40 -17.74
C ASN A 100 -4.32 -1.96 -16.45
N ALA A 101 -4.47 -0.68 -16.10
CA ALA A 101 -3.97 -0.14 -14.85
C ALA A 101 -4.67 -0.82 -13.67
N MET A 102 -3.90 -1.30 -12.69
CA MET A 102 -4.45 -1.82 -11.43
C MET A 102 -4.86 -0.69 -10.49
N VAL A 103 -4.34 0.51 -10.75
CA VAL A 103 -4.68 1.76 -10.10
C VAL A 103 -5.61 2.51 -11.04
N GLY A 104 -6.89 2.12 -11.03
CA GLY A 104 -7.94 2.77 -11.81
C GLY A 104 -8.46 4.04 -11.13
N ARG A 105 -9.07 4.93 -11.90
CA ARG A 105 -9.59 6.20 -11.40
C ARG A 105 -10.77 6.03 -10.43
N LYS A 106 -10.54 6.17 -9.13
CA LYS A 106 -11.46 6.23 -7.99
C LYS A 106 -11.83 7.68 -7.63
N GLY A 107 -12.42 8.40 -8.59
CA GLY A 107 -12.98 9.75 -8.38
C GLY A 107 -12.47 10.82 -9.35
N PRO A 108 -12.69 12.12 -9.08
CA PRO A 108 -12.26 13.21 -9.96
C PRO A 108 -10.74 13.30 -10.10
N VAL A 109 -10.02 12.93 -9.06
CA VAL A 109 -8.57 12.75 -9.03
C VAL A 109 -8.31 11.25 -9.10
N ASP A 110 -7.55 10.84 -10.11
CA ASP A 110 -6.72 9.64 -10.08
C ASP A 110 -6.05 9.49 -11.44
N ARG A 111 -4.80 9.93 -11.47
CA ARG A 111 -3.81 9.47 -12.41
C ARG A 111 -2.51 9.38 -11.63
N VAL A 112 -2.22 8.21 -11.09
CA VAL A 112 -0.84 7.73 -11.23
C VAL A 112 -0.67 7.42 -12.71
N GLY A 113 -0.63 8.45 -13.56
CA GLY A 113 -0.35 8.25 -14.97
C GLY A 113 0.92 7.41 -15.03
N ASN A 114 0.89 6.29 -15.77
CA ASN A 114 1.96 5.28 -15.89
C ASN A 114 3.03 5.51 -14.82
N ILE A 115 3.02 4.87 -13.63
CA ILE A 115 4.18 4.97 -12.72
C ILE A 115 5.39 4.79 -13.61
N LEU A 116 6.10 5.88 -13.90
CA LEU A 116 6.92 5.95 -15.10
C LEU A 116 8.21 5.23 -14.70
N ASN A 117 8.17 3.90 -14.66
CA ASN A 117 9.30 3.11 -15.09
C ASN A 117 9.52 3.61 -16.50
N THR A 118 10.52 4.46 -16.69
CA THR A 118 10.93 4.95 -17.99
C THR A 118 11.57 3.80 -18.75
N GLY A 119 10.73 2.81 -19.08
CA GLY A 119 10.99 1.54 -19.72
C GLY A 119 9.69 1.10 -20.40
N LEU A 120 9.79 0.33 -21.48
CA LEU A 120 8.63 -0.05 -22.31
C LEU A 120 7.61 -0.96 -21.59
N ILE A 121 7.88 -1.40 -20.35
CA ILE A 121 7.05 -2.37 -19.64
C ILE A 121 6.66 -1.89 -18.24
N GLN A 122 5.49 -2.32 -17.81
CA GLN A 122 4.97 -2.13 -16.47
C GLN A 122 4.41 -3.45 -15.95
N ARG A 123 4.51 -3.66 -14.64
CA ARG A 123 4.12 -4.91 -13.98
C ARG A 123 3.47 -4.60 -12.64
N ASN A 124 2.56 -5.45 -12.19
CA ASN A 124 2.12 -5.42 -10.80
C ASN A 124 3.09 -6.22 -9.94
N ASN A 125 2.80 -6.26 -8.63
CA ASN A 125 3.66 -6.91 -7.66
C ASN A 125 3.53 -8.44 -7.62
N SER A 126 2.76 -9.10 -8.49
CA SER A 126 2.57 -10.54 -8.41
C SER A 126 3.82 -11.34 -8.72
N ASP A 127 4.68 -10.84 -9.63
CA ASP A 127 5.96 -11.50 -9.92
C ASP A 127 6.78 -11.60 -8.64
N LEU A 128 6.84 -10.51 -7.87
CA LEU A 128 7.49 -10.48 -6.57
C LEU A 128 6.82 -11.46 -5.62
N MET A 129 5.48 -11.46 -5.54
CA MET A 129 4.76 -12.37 -4.64
C MET A 129 4.99 -13.83 -4.99
N ALA A 130 5.02 -14.18 -6.28
CA ALA A 130 5.30 -15.54 -6.73
C ALA A 130 6.70 -16.02 -6.31
N ILE A 131 7.69 -15.13 -6.36
CA ILE A 131 9.06 -15.44 -5.94
C ILE A 131 9.15 -15.54 -4.41
N LEU A 132 8.68 -14.50 -3.70
CA LEU A 132 8.82 -14.35 -2.25
C LEU A 132 7.99 -15.37 -1.46
N MET A 133 6.80 -15.73 -1.96
CA MET A 133 5.95 -16.75 -1.33
C MET A 133 6.24 -18.16 -1.86
N ASN A 134 7.22 -18.31 -2.76
CA ASN A 134 7.57 -19.57 -3.43
C ASN A 134 6.36 -20.24 -4.12
N LEU A 135 5.59 -19.47 -4.87
CA LEU A 135 4.44 -19.97 -5.63
C LEU A 135 4.86 -20.27 -7.06
N GLN A 136 4.72 -21.53 -7.49
CA GLN A 136 5.03 -21.93 -8.86
C GLN A 136 3.83 -21.77 -9.80
N LYS A 137 2.61 -21.80 -9.27
CA LYS A 137 1.35 -21.68 -10.01
C LYS A 137 0.43 -20.64 -9.37
N PHE A 138 -0.34 -19.94 -10.21
CA PHE A 138 -1.50 -19.17 -9.79
C PHE A 138 -2.59 -20.12 -9.26
N PRO A 139 -3.52 -19.63 -8.42
CA PRO A 139 -4.68 -20.41 -7.96
C PRO A 139 -5.53 -21.02 -9.08
N ASN A 140 -5.57 -20.41 -10.28
CA ASN A 140 -6.25 -20.94 -11.46
C ASN A 140 -5.46 -22.06 -12.19
N GLY A 141 -4.28 -22.44 -11.70
CA GLY A 141 -3.42 -23.47 -12.28
C GLY A 141 -2.41 -22.97 -13.32
N GLY A 142 -2.49 -21.72 -13.76
CA GLY A 142 -1.51 -21.11 -14.66
C GLY A 142 -0.12 -21.04 -14.03
N LEU A 143 0.94 -21.15 -14.83
CA LEU A 143 2.31 -21.02 -14.33
C LEU A 143 2.60 -19.57 -13.95
N THR A 144 3.27 -19.39 -12.80
CA THR A 144 3.85 -18.08 -12.44
C THR A 144 5.21 -17.91 -13.10
N ILE A 145 5.85 -16.76 -12.86
CA ILE A 145 7.23 -16.55 -13.26
C ILE A 145 8.26 -17.38 -12.44
N ASN A 146 7.86 -17.92 -11.30
CA ASN A 146 8.69 -18.80 -10.48
C ASN A 146 8.34 -20.28 -10.74
N GLU A 147 7.92 -20.63 -11.96
CA GLU A 147 7.65 -22.03 -12.29
C GLU A 147 8.90 -22.90 -12.12
N SER A 148 8.69 -24.13 -11.66
CA SER A 148 9.79 -25.06 -11.30
C SER A 148 10.79 -24.46 -10.30
N SER A 149 10.37 -23.44 -9.53
CA SER A 149 11.20 -22.71 -8.58
C SER A 149 12.44 -22.07 -9.21
N ARG A 150 12.41 -21.73 -10.51
CA ARG A 150 13.59 -21.21 -11.22
C ARG A 150 14.13 -19.89 -10.66
N LEU A 151 13.25 -19.07 -10.06
CA LEU A 151 13.62 -17.80 -9.44
C LEU A 151 13.76 -17.93 -7.91
N ASN A 152 13.38 -19.05 -7.31
CA ASN A 152 13.63 -19.37 -5.91
C ASN A 152 14.06 -20.84 -5.73
N PRO A 153 15.25 -21.26 -6.23
CA PRO A 153 15.64 -22.67 -6.24
C PRO A 153 15.79 -23.33 -4.86
N ARG A 154 16.02 -22.55 -3.80
CA ARG A 154 16.06 -23.04 -2.41
C ARG A 154 14.69 -23.39 -1.85
N ASN A 155 13.60 -23.09 -2.58
CA ASN A 155 12.22 -23.32 -2.16
C ASN A 155 11.86 -22.68 -0.81
N SER A 156 12.57 -21.60 -0.44
CA SER A 156 12.35 -20.90 0.82
C SER A 156 11.16 -19.96 0.71
N LYS A 157 10.30 -19.93 1.72
CA LYS A 157 9.15 -19.02 1.77
C LYS A 157 9.54 -17.78 2.58
N TYR A 158 9.88 -16.69 1.89
CA TYR A 158 10.33 -15.44 2.50
C TYR A 158 9.18 -14.56 3.00
N LEU A 159 8.03 -14.64 2.34
CA LEU A 159 6.84 -13.87 2.70
C LEU A 159 5.67 -14.78 3.09
N GLU A 160 5.12 -14.54 4.28
CA GLU A 160 3.92 -15.19 4.78
C GLU A 160 2.71 -14.25 4.69
N ALA A 161 2.22 -14.05 3.47
CA ALA A 161 1.02 -13.25 3.25
C ALA A 161 -0.25 -14.12 3.18
N LYS A 162 -1.37 -13.57 3.63
CA LYS A 162 -2.68 -14.23 3.56
C LYS A 162 -3.18 -14.26 2.11
N MET A 163 -3.44 -15.46 1.58
CA MET A 163 -4.09 -15.65 0.29
C MET A 163 -5.59 -15.37 0.38
N GLN A 164 -6.12 -14.71 -0.65
CA GLN A 164 -7.54 -14.44 -0.86
C GLN A 164 -8.07 -15.23 -2.05
N GLN A 165 -9.36 -15.54 -2.00
CA GLN A 165 -10.03 -16.26 -3.09
C GLN A 165 -10.41 -15.33 -4.26
N ASP A 166 -10.56 -14.04 -3.97
CA ASP A 166 -10.84 -13.01 -4.96
C ASP A 166 -9.60 -12.16 -5.26
N ALA A 167 -9.69 -11.31 -6.28
CA ALA A 167 -8.61 -10.43 -6.73
C ALA A 167 -8.72 -9.00 -6.18
N GLY A 168 -9.63 -8.68 -5.27
CA GLY A 168 -9.91 -7.30 -4.82
C GLY A 168 -9.81 -7.06 -3.32
N SER A 169 -9.81 -8.12 -2.53
CA SER A 169 -9.75 -8.08 -1.06
C SER A 169 -8.32 -7.81 -0.56
N PRO A 170 -8.16 -7.23 0.65
CA PRO A 170 -6.86 -7.07 1.30
C PRO A 170 -6.11 -8.40 1.46
N GLY A 171 -4.80 -8.39 1.21
CA GLY A 171 -3.99 -9.61 1.14
C GLY A 171 -3.56 -9.93 -0.29
N VAL A 172 -3.05 -11.14 -0.50
CA VAL A 172 -2.60 -11.61 -1.82
C VAL A 172 -3.78 -12.23 -2.56
N GLY A 173 -4.22 -11.58 -3.63
CA GLY A 173 -5.37 -12.00 -4.42
C GLY A 173 -5.14 -13.30 -5.21
N ALA A 174 -6.21 -13.79 -5.85
CA ALA A 174 -6.12 -14.92 -6.78
C ALA A 174 -5.26 -14.62 -8.02
N ASP A 175 -5.04 -13.33 -8.33
CA ASP A 175 -4.12 -12.80 -9.33
C ASP A 175 -2.67 -12.65 -8.80
N LEU A 176 -2.43 -13.08 -7.56
CA LEU A 176 -1.19 -12.94 -6.79
C LEU A 176 -0.76 -11.49 -6.52
N VAL A 177 -1.67 -10.53 -6.70
CA VAL A 177 -1.38 -9.13 -6.39
C VAL A 177 -1.59 -8.90 -4.90
N TYR A 178 -0.56 -8.37 -4.22
CA TYR A 178 -0.67 -8.02 -2.81
C TYR A 178 -1.30 -6.63 -2.68
N ARG A 179 -2.48 -6.61 -2.07
CA ARG A 179 -3.26 -5.41 -1.79
C ARG A 179 -3.24 -5.02 -0.32
N ASP A 180 -3.25 -3.71 -0.12
CA ASP A 180 -3.35 -3.06 1.18
C ASP A 180 -4.72 -3.29 1.85
N PRO A 181 -4.90 -2.85 3.12
CA PRO A 181 -6.17 -2.96 3.84
C PRO A 181 -7.39 -2.29 3.21
N TRP A 182 -7.20 -1.51 2.14
CA TRP A 182 -8.25 -0.82 1.39
C TRP A 182 -8.45 -1.41 -0.02
N GLY A 183 -7.72 -2.48 -0.38
CA GLY A 183 -7.85 -3.20 -1.64
C GLY A 183 -7.00 -2.65 -2.79
N ASN A 184 -6.14 -1.66 -2.54
CA ASN A 184 -5.24 -1.12 -3.56
C ASN A 184 -3.93 -1.92 -3.58
N PRO A 185 -3.29 -2.12 -4.74
CA PRO A 185 -2.01 -2.82 -4.80
C PRO A 185 -0.94 -2.04 -4.02
N TYR A 186 -0.09 -2.75 -3.27
CA TYR A 186 1.15 -2.14 -2.78
C TYR A 186 2.05 -1.76 -3.95
N ILE A 187 2.55 -0.53 -3.91
CA ILE A 187 3.58 -0.06 -4.85
C ILE A 187 4.94 -0.38 -4.25
N ILE A 188 5.77 -1.12 -4.98
CA ILE A 188 7.05 -1.62 -4.51
C ILE A 188 8.12 -1.26 -5.52
N THR A 189 9.09 -0.44 -5.13
CA THR A 189 10.27 -0.15 -5.92
C THR A 189 11.47 -0.88 -5.34
N ILE A 190 12.27 -1.45 -6.23
CA ILE A 190 13.50 -2.17 -5.90
C ILE A 190 14.67 -1.52 -6.61
N ASP A 191 15.75 -1.28 -5.86
CA ASP A 191 17.05 -0.86 -6.37
C ASP A 191 17.65 -1.96 -7.25
N TYR A 192 17.47 -1.87 -8.57
CA TYR A 192 18.10 -2.81 -9.50
C TYR A 192 19.45 -2.31 -10.01
N SER A 193 19.83 -1.08 -9.66
CA SER A 193 21.13 -0.52 -9.97
C SER A 193 22.22 -0.93 -8.96
N TYR A 194 21.81 -1.42 -7.79
CA TYR A 194 22.66 -1.84 -6.68
C TYR A 194 23.54 -0.70 -6.14
N ASP A 195 23.03 0.53 -6.14
CA ASP A 195 23.71 1.70 -5.59
C ASP A 195 23.27 2.04 -4.15
N GLU A 196 22.43 1.18 -3.55
CA GLU A 196 21.81 1.33 -2.23
C GLU A 196 20.90 2.55 -2.12
N ARG A 197 20.48 3.10 -3.26
CA ARG A 197 19.49 4.16 -3.35
C ARG A 197 18.33 3.66 -4.20
N CYS A 198 17.13 4.05 -3.79
CA CYS A 198 15.92 3.62 -4.50
C CYS A 198 15.14 4.83 -4.97
N ARG A 199 14.74 4.82 -6.23
CA ARG A 199 14.07 5.90 -6.94
C ARG A 199 12.70 5.44 -7.43
N ASP A 200 11.68 5.61 -6.58
CA ASP A 200 10.29 5.26 -6.89
C ASP A 200 9.72 6.11 -8.05
N GLY A 201 8.93 5.48 -8.94
CA GLY A 201 8.43 6.14 -10.15
C GLY A 201 7.49 7.34 -9.92
N PHE A 202 6.84 7.43 -8.75
CA PHE A 202 5.95 8.54 -8.37
C PHE A 202 6.69 9.57 -7.50
N TYR A 203 7.36 9.09 -6.45
CA TYR A 203 8.06 9.91 -5.47
C TYR A 203 9.41 10.44 -5.95
N ARG A 204 9.96 9.97 -7.08
CA ARG A 204 11.13 10.61 -7.69
C ARG A 204 10.87 11.99 -8.25
N THR A 205 9.59 12.31 -8.48
CA THR A 205 9.26 13.52 -9.23
C THR A 205 9.38 14.77 -8.36
N ARG A 206 9.80 15.88 -8.96
CA ARG A 206 9.87 17.21 -8.36
C ARG A 206 8.51 17.70 -7.89
N VAL A 207 7.49 17.44 -8.69
CA VAL A 207 6.13 17.87 -8.36
C VAL A 207 5.68 17.25 -7.04
N VAL A 208 5.95 15.96 -6.85
CA VAL A 208 5.59 15.24 -5.63
C VAL A 208 6.57 15.53 -4.48
N SER A 209 7.87 15.44 -4.69
CA SER A 209 8.84 15.35 -3.59
C SER A 209 9.69 16.58 -3.35
N GLN A 210 9.75 17.55 -4.26
CA GLN A 210 10.54 18.76 -4.00
C GLN A 210 9.88 19.62 -2.93
N ILE A 211 10.63 19.98 -1.90
CA ILE A 211 10.21 20.97 -0.89
C ILE A 211 9.94 22.30 -1.63
N PRO A 212 8.86 23.03 -1.31
CA PRO A 212 8.59 24.34 -1.92
C PRO A 212 9.82 25.25 -1.82
N VAL A 213 10.29 25.69 -2.97
CA VAL A 213 11.54 26.40 -3.13
C VAL A 213 11.27 27.91 -3.15
N PRO A 214 11.91 28.74 -2.31
CA PRO A 214 11.71 30.20 -2.32
C PRO A 214 12.29 30.85 -3.60
N PRO A 215 11.94 32.12 -3.92
CA PRO A 215 12.29 32.78 -5.18
C PRO A 215 13.78 32.88 -5.51
N ASN A 216 14.66 32.78 -4.51
CA ASN A 216 16.11 32.75 -4.70
C ASN A 216 16.71 31.58 -3.90
N PRO A 217 16.68 30.36 -4.45
CA PRO A 217 16.93 29.18 -3.65
C PRO A 217 18.38 28.74 -3.67
N VAL A 218 18.86 28.37 -2.48
CA VAL A 218 19.95 27.41 -2.36
C VAL A 218 19.31 26.04 -2.40
N LEU A 219 19.49 25.33 -3.53
CA LEU A 219 19.02 23.97 -3.66
C LEU A 219 19.99 23.05 -2.91
N ASP A 220 19.54 22.51 -1.78
CA ASP A 220 20.34 21.65 -0.90
C ASP A 220 20.03 20.16 -1.07
N GLY A 221 19.31 19.81 -2.14
CA GLY A 221 18.91 18.45 -2.46
C GLY A 221 17.82 17.86 -1.59
N ARG A 222 17.34 18.55 -0.54
CA ARG A 222 16.34 17.96 0.37
C ARG A 222 14.96 17.87 -0.27
N GLY A 223 14.36 16.69 -0.14
CA GLY A 223 12.99 16.37 -0.54
C GLY A 223 12.05 16.15 0.65
N LEU A 224 10.77 16.09 0.33
CA LEU A 224 9.69 15.73 1.25
C LEU A 224 9.82 14.27 1.68
N ASN A 225 9.29 13.97 2.87
CA ASN A 225 9.29 12.62 3.46
C ASN A 225 10.68 11.97 3.58
N GLY A 226 11.76 12.77 3.65
CA GLY A 226 13.12 12.27 3.88
C GLY A 226 13.86 11.82 2.61
N LEU A 227 13.32 12.08 1.42
CA LEU A 227 14.02 11.84 0.16
C LEU A 227 15.05 12.92 -0.11
N ASN A 228 16.06 12.61 -0.93
CA ASN A 228 17.04 13.58 -1.40
C ASN A 228 17.20 13.48 -2.92
N SER A 229 17.52 14.59 -3.59
CA SER A 229 17.83 14.64 -5.02
C SER A 229 19.31 14.39 -5.25
N SER A 230 19.62 13.48 -6.17
CA SER A 230 21.00 13.12 -6.53
C SER A 230 21.80 14.28 -7.13
N THR A 231 21.14 15.26 -7.76
CA THR A 231 21.76 16.44 -8.39
C THR A 231 21.55 17.73 -7.60
N GLY A 232 21.16 17.66 -6.33
CA GLY A 232 20.96 18.83 -5.47
C GLY A 232 19.59 19.52 -5.61
N GLY A 233 18.64 18.96 -6.36
CA GLY A 233 17.29 19.49 -6.58
C GLY A 233 17.18 20.40 -7.82
N GLY A 234 15.96 20.82 -8.18
CA GLY A 234 15.73 21.80 -9.25
C GLY A 234 15.00 21.24 -10.47
N VAL A 235 15.73 20.75 -11.49
CA VAL A 235 15.13 20.32 -12.77
C VAL A 235 15.20 18.82 -13.08
N ALA A 236 15.80 18.00 -12.23
CA ALA A 236 15.89 16.55 -12.42
C ALA A 236 14.75 15.82 -11.67
N GLU A 237 14.27 14.69 -12.22
CA GLU A 237 13.30 13.79 -11.57
C GLU A 237 14.03 12.66 -10.84
N ASP A 238 14.80 13.03 -9.83
CA ASP A 238 15.85 12.20 -9.24
C ASP A 238 15.79 12.14 -7.71
N PHE A 239 14.61 12.37 -7.11
CA PHE A 239 14.44 12.16 -5.69
C PHE A 239 14.48 10.66 -5.36
N GLU A 240 15.33 10.30 -4.40
CA GLU A 240 15.61 8.91 -4.01
C GLU A 240 15.73 8.76 -2.50
N GLY A 241 15.45 7.55 -2.02
CA GLY A 241 15.64 7.14 -0.64
C GLY A 241 17.00 6.46 -0.46
N GLY A 242 17.64 6.65 0.69
CA GLY A 242 18.90 5.97 1.05
C GLY A 242 18.71 4.52 1.51
N TYR A 243 17.86 3.76 0.82
CA TYR A 243 17.50 2.39 1.13
C TYR A 243 17.27 1.62 -0.18
N PRO A 244 17.51 0.30 -0.23
CA PRO A 244 17.40 -0.50 -1.46
C PRO A 244 15.95 -0.83 -1.89
N VAL A 245 14.96 -0.57 -1.04
CA VAL A 245 13.55 -0.89 -1.28
C VAL A 245 12.68 0.26 -0.78
N MET A 246 11.71 0.67 -1.61
CA MET A 246 10.68 1.64 -1.23
C MET A 246 9.32 1.00 -1.42
N ILE A 247 8.51 0.96 -0.37
CA ILE A 247 7.15 0.41 -0.44
C ILE A 247 6.14 1.42 0.06
N TRP A 248 5.04 1.57 -0.66
CA TRP A 248 3.95 2.43 -0.22
C TRP A 248 2.55 1.92 -0.59
N SER A 249 1.57 2.44 0.14
CA SER A 249 0.14 2.26 -0.09
C SER A 249 -0.54 3.62 -0.24
N PHE A 250 -1.60 3.64 -1.05
CA PHE A 250 -2.48 4.78 -1.29
C PHE A 250 -3.25 5.24 -0.04
N GLY A 251 -3.19 4.49 1.05
CA GLY A 251 -3.85 4.88 2.29
C GLY A 251 -5.38 4.77 2.26
N PRO A 252 -6.03 5.33 3.29
CA PRO A 252 -7.48 5.24 3.50
C PRO A 252 -8.35 5.77 2.37
N ASP A 253 -7.97 6.88 1.74
CA ASP A 253 -8.76 7.44 0.65
C ASP A 253 -8.56 6.68 -0.68
N GLY A 254 -7.42 5.97 -0.80
CA GLY A 254 -7.05 5.17 -1.95
C GLY A 254 -6.73 6.00 -3.19
N LYS A 255 -6.30 7.25 -3.02
CA LYS A 255 -6.10 8.22 -4.10
C LYS A 255 -4.71 8.81 -4.07
N VAL A 256 -4.26 9.29 -5.21
CA VAL A 256 -3.03 10.08 -5.32
C VAL A 256 -3.10 11.03 -6.52
N ASP A 257 -2.32 12.10 -6.44
CA ASP A 257 -2.20 13.09 -7.51
C ASP A 257 -0.73 13.44 -7.77
N SER A 258 -0.26 13.13 -8.98
CA SER A 258 1.10 13.45 -9.41
C SER A 258 1.34 14.95 -9.60
N ASN A 259 0.28 15.77 -9.54
CA ASN A 259 0.35 17.24 -9.63
C ASN A 259 0.41 17.90 -8.24
N LEU A 260 0.28 17.13 -7.17
CA LEU A 260 0.32 17.62 -5.80
C LEU A 260 1.59 17.15 -5.08
N LYS A 261 2.01 17.95 -4.10
CA LYS A 261 3.11 17.59 -3.21
C LYS A 261 2.73 16.38 -2.36
N ALA A 262 3.74 15.62 -1.94
CA ALA A 262 3.59 14.45 -1.09
C ALA A 262 2.92 14.73 0.26
N ASN A 263 2.88 15.99 0.69
CA ASN A 263 2.30 16.44 1.95
C ASN A 263 1.07 17.35 1.75
N LEU A 264 0.45 17.33 0.56
CA LEU A 264 -0.74 18.13 0.26
C LEU A 264 -1.87 17.28 -0.34
N GLY A 265 -3.11 17.65 -0.01
CA GLY A 265 -4.31 17.03 -0.57
C GLY A 265 -4.37 15.51 -0.34
N VAL A 266 -4.72 14.78 -1.41
CA VAL A 266 -4.88 13.32 -1.39
C VAL A 266 -3.59 12.54 -1.17
N ASN A 267 -2.42 13.15 -1.32
CA ASN A 267 -1.15 12.43 -1.08
C ASN A 267 -0.80 12.30 0.40
N THR A 268 -1.57 12.95 1.31
CA THR A 268 -1.19 13.12 2.72
C THR A 268 -1.37 11.88 3.59
N ASP A 269 -2.30 11.01 3.24
CA ASP A 269 -2.65 9.79 3.98
C ASP A 269 -2.02 8.52 3.40
N ASN A 270 -1.18 8.66 2.36
CA ASN A 270 -0.32 7.59 1.88
C ASN A 270 0.55 7.03 3.01
N VAL A 271 0.68 5.70 3.02
CA VAL A 271 1.50 4.97 3.99
C VAL A 271 2.82 4.61 3.32
N LEU A 272 3.93 5.18 3.79
CA LEU A 272 5.25 5.05 3.18
C LEU A 272 6.20 4.30 4.09
N SER A 273 7.09 3.48 3.53
CA SER A 273 8.06 2.72 4.30
C SER A 273 9.27 3.54 4.77
N TRP A 274 9.63 4.58 4.03
CA TRP A 274 10.77 5.46 4.32
C TRP A 274 10.38 6.72 5.10
N LYS A 275 9.09 6.91 5.40
CA LYS A 275 8.64 8.03 6.24
C LYS A 275 8.82 7.66 7.71
N PRO A 276 9.56 8.47 8.50
CA PRO A 276 9.78 8.21 9.92
C PRO A 276 8.49 8.17 10.74
#